data_AF-F3C9F0-F1
#
_entry.id   AF-F3C9F0-F1
#
_cell.length_a   1.000
_cell.length_b   1.000
_cell.length_c   1.000
_cell.angle_alpha   90.00
_cell.angle_beta   90.00
_cell.angle_gamma   90.00
#
_symmetry.space_group_name_H-M   'P 1'
#
loop_
_entity.id
_entity.type
_entity.pdbx_description
1 polymer ?
#
loop_
_entity_poly.entity_id
_entity_poly.type
_entity_poly.pdbx_seq_one_letter_code
_entity_poly.pdbx_strand_id
1 'polypeptide(L)'
;MLNPYTSPIERIWYYALRIICALVLLFLVLPVLVIVPLSFNSGSFLVYPLQGFSLQWYQDFFNSAEWMRALKNSMIVAPAATLLAMGFGTLAAIGLTRGNFPGKA
;
A
#
# COMPACT_ATOMS: atom_id res chain seq x y z
N MET A 1 -18.89 -12.66 -13.60
CA MET A 1 -20.04 -13.58 -13.72
C MET A 1 -19.51 -14.82 -14.42
N LEU A 2 -19.73 -16.02 -13.85
CA LEU A 2 -19.30 -17.26 -14.51
C LEU A 2 -20.23 -17.49 -15.71
N ASN A 3 -19.66 -17.83 -16.86
CA ASN A 3 -20.45 -18.13 -18.04
C ASN A 3 -21.23 -19.45 -17.84
N PRO A 4 -22.43 -19.60 -18.42
CA PRO A 4 -23.25 -20.81 -18.23
C PRO A 4 -22.61 -22.12 -18.68
N TYR A 5 -21.56 -22.07 -19.52
CA TYR A 5 -20.85 -23.24 -20.05
C TYR A 5 -19.59 -23.64 -19.26
N THR A 6 -19.30 -22.94 -18.16
CA THR A 6 -18.11 -23.22 -17.35
C THR A 6 -18.25 -24.58 -16.66
N SER A 7 -17.26 -25.44 -16.87
CA SER A 7 -17.23 -26.78 -16.27
C SER A 7 -17.22 -26.71 -14.74
N PRO A 8 -17.71 -27.75 -14.02
CA PRO A 8 -17.74 -27.75 -12.56
C PRO A 8 -16.36 -27.51 -11.93
N ILE A 9 -15.30 -28.03 -12.56
CA ILE A 9 -13.92 -27.86 -12.10
C ILE A 9 -13.42 -26.42 -12.23
N GLU A 10 -13.74 -25.74 -13.32
CA GLU A 10 -13.38 -24.32 -13.53
C GLU A 10 -14.09 -23.42 -12.52
N ARG A 11 -15.35 -23.75 -12.19
CA ARG A 11 -16.11 -23.02 -11.17
C ARG A 11 -15.47 -23.16 -9.78
N ILE A 12 -15.05 -24.37 -9.41
CA ILE A 12 -14.32 -24.62 -8.16
C ILE A 12 -13.01 -23.83 -8.15
N TRP A 13 -12.22 -23.91 -9.23
CA TRP A 13 -10.93 -23.19 -9.33
C TRP A 13 -11.09 -21.69 -9.20
N TYR A 14 -12.10 -21.11 -9.84
CA TYR A 14 -12.40 -19.68 -9.77
C TYR A 14 -12.70 -19.21 -8.34
N TYR A 15 -13.52 -19.94 -7.60
CA TYR A 15 -13.81 -19.58 -6.20
C TYR A 15 -12.63 -19.87 -5.28
N ALA A 16 -11.91 -20.98 -5.49
CA ALA A 16 -10.72 -21.32 -4.72
C ALA A 16 -9.65 -20.23 -4.85
N LEU A 17 -9.32 -19.80 -6.08
CA LEU A 17 -8.37 -18.71 -6.33
C LEU A 17 -8.79 -17.44 -5.61
N ARG A 18 -10.07 -17.06 -5.69
CA ARG A 18 -10.60 -15.85 -5.03
C ARG A 18 -10.50 -15.92 -3.51
N ILE A 19 -10.83 -17.06 -2.92
CA ILE A 19 -10.71 -17.28 -1.48
C ILE A 19 -9.24 -17.16 -1.08
N ILE A 20 -8.33 -17.81 -1.82
CA ILE A 20 -6.88 -17.72 -1.56
C ILE A 20 -6.40 -16.28 -1.66
N CYS A 21 -6.74 -15.55 -2.73
CA CYS A 21 -6.39 -14.14 -2.86
C CYS A 21 -6.95 -13.29 -1.71
N ALA A 22 -8.20 -13.52 -1.31
CA ALA A 22 -8.81 -12.80 -0.19
C ALA A 22 -8.09 -13.10 1.13
N LEU A 23 -7.71 -14.35 1.38
CA LEU A 23 -6.95 -14.74 2.57
C LEU A 23 -5.54 -14.13 2.59
N VAL A 24 -4.86 -14.10 1.44
CA VAL A 24 -3.55 -13.45 1.31
C VAL A 24 -3.66 -11.95 1.55
N LEU A 25 -4.63 -11.27 0.93
CA LEU A 25 -4.87 -9.84 1.16
C LEU A 25 -5.22 -9.56 2.62
N LEU A 26 -6.07 -10.40 3.24
CA LEU A 26 -6.40 -10.29 4.65
C LEU A 26 -5.16 -10.45 5.52
N PHE A 27 -4.31 -11.45 5.26
CA PHE A 27 -3.06 -11.66 5.99
C PHE A 27 -2.12 -10.45 5.89
N LEU A 28 -1.98 -9.85 4.70
CA LEU A 28 -1.14 -8.66 4.49
C LEU A 28 -1.69 -7.42 5.22
N VAL A 29 -3.01 -7.28 5.31
CA VAL A 29 -3.69 -6.12 5.94
C VAL A 29 -3.89 -6.33 7.45
N LEU A 30 -3.90 -7.57 7.93
CA LEU A 30 -4.11 -7.94 9.33
C LEU A 30 -3.24 -7.14 10.32
N PRO A 31 -1.90 -6.99 10.15
CA PRO A 31 -1.10 -6.22 11.09
C PRO A 31 -1.52 -4.75 11.16
N VAL A 32 -1.98 -4.16 10.05
CA VAL A 32 -2.53 -2.79 10.03
C VAL A 32 -3.82 -2.74 10.84
N LEU A 33 -4.72 -3.71 10.66
CA LEU A 33 -5.98 -3.80 11.42
C LEU A 33 -5.74 -3.95 12.94
N VAL A 34 -4.67 -4.63 13.35
CA VAL A 34 -4.30 -4.76 14.78
C VAL A 34 -3.78 -3.43 15.36
N ILE A 35 -3.17 -2.58 14.54
CA ILE A 35 -2.66 -1.27 14.98
C ILE A 35 -3.77 -0.22 15.05
N VAL A 36 -4.81 -0.33 14.22
CA VAL A 36 -5.92 0.66 14.19
C VAL A 36 -6.58 0.85 15.57
N PRO A 37 -6.94 -0.19 16.36
CA PRO A 37 -7.48 0.03 17.71
C PRO A 37 -6.48 0.72 18.65
N LEU A 38 -5.19 0.41 18.53
CA LEU A 38 -4.13 1.05 19.33
C LEU A 38 -3.98 2.53 19.03
N SER A 39 -4.26 2.99 17.81
CA SER A 39 -4.20 4.43 17.49
C SER A 39 -5.25 5.25 18.24
N PHE A 40 -6.30 4.60 18.76
CA PHE A 40 -7.29 5.20 19.64
C PHE A 40 -6.98 5.03 21.14
N ASN A 41 -5.81 4.55 21.52
CA ASN A 41 -5.46 4.37 22.93
C ASN A 41 -5.21 5.71 23.65
N SER A 42 -5.74 5.85 24.87
CA SER A 42 -5.48 7.00 25.74
C SER A 42 -4.17 6.91 26.52
N GLY A 43 -3.54 5.73 26.61
CA GLY A 43 -2.26 5.55 27.31
C GLY A 43 -1.08 6.19 26.58
N SER A 44 -0.02 6.57 27.32
CA SER A 44 1.23 7.12 26.77
C SER A 44 2.02 6.11 25.92
N PHE A 45 1.67 4.82 25.99
CA PHE A 45 2.27 3.75 25.22
C PHE A 45 1.20 2.98 24.42
N LEU A 46 1.54 2.59 23.19
CA LEU A 46 0.70 1.80 22.29
C LEU A 46 0.78 0.30 22.64
N VAL A 47 0.35 -0.06 23.86
CA VAL A 47 0.31 -1.45 24.35
C VAL A 47 -1.11 -1.90 24.63
N TYR A 48 -1.36 -3.19 24.43
CA TYR A 48 -2.59 -3.85 24.84
C TYR A 48 -2.52 -4.25 26.32
N PRO A 49 -3.65 -4.25 27.06
CA PRO A 49 -5.01 -3.84 26.66
C PRO A 49 -5.18 -2.31 26.55
N LEU A 50 -6.14 -1.86 25.73
CA LEU A 50 -6.47 -0.43 25.59
C LEU A 50 -6.92 0.12 26.95
N GLN A 51 -6.28 1.20 27.39
CA GLN A 51 -6.58 1.84 28.68
C GLN A 51 -7.84 2.71 28.61
N GLY A 52 -8.13 3.23 27.41
CA GLY A 52 -9.28 4.08 27.13
C GLY A 52 -9.27 4.52 25.67
N PHE A 53 -10.41 5.05 25.19
CA PHE A 53 -10.54 5.61 23.85
C PHE A 53 -10.14 7.10 23.86
N SER A 54 -9.19 7.49 23.02
CA SER A 54 -8.69 8.86 22.87
C SER A 54 -8.29 9.16 21.43
N LEU A 55 -8.44 10.43 21.04
CA LEU A 55 -7.95 10.96 19.75
C LEU A 55 -6.66 11.78 19.91
N GLN A 56 -6.01 11.73 21.08
CA GLN A 56 -4.83 12.54 21.39
C GLN A 56 -3.73 12.43 20.33
N TRP A 57 -3.42 11.22 19.87
CA TRP A 57 -2.36 10.99 18.88
C TRP A 57 -2.66 11.62 17.52
N TYR A 58 -3.94 11.68 17.14
CA TYR A 58 -4.36 12.39 15.94
C TYR A 58 -4.22 13.92 16.12
N GLN A 59 -4.59 14.45 17.28
CA GLN A 59 -4.43 15.87 17.59
C GLN A 59 -2.94 16.25 17.62
N ASP A 60 -2.09 15.46 18.27
CA ASP A 60 -0.65 15.67 18.35
C ASP A 60 0.02 15.63 16.96
N PHE A 61 -0.44 14.73 16.08
CA PHE A 61 0.02 14.67 14.69
C PHE A 61 -0.22 15.99 13.95
N PHE A 62 -1.43 16.54 14.01
CA PHE A 62 -1.77 17.79 13.31
C PHE A 62 -1.20 19.04 13.97
N ASN A 63 -1.01 19.03 15.29
CA ASN A 63 -0.47 20.17 16.04
C ASN A 63 1.07 20.22 16.02
N SER A 64 1.75 19.10 15.71
CA SER A 64 3.20 19.07 15.63
C SER A 64 3.72 19.61 14.30
N ALA A 65 4.49 20.70 14.39
CA ALA A 65 5.16 21.28 13.23
C ALA A 65 6.19 20.33 12.60
N GLU A 66 6.73 19.37 13.33
CA GLU A 66 7.63 18.35 12.78
C GLU A 66 6.87 17.34 11.92
N TRP A 67 5.77 16.78 12.44
CA TRP A 67 4.92 15.85 11.70
C TRP A 67 4.37 16.49 10.43
N MET A 68 3.94 17.76 10.49
CA MET A 68 3.37 18.44 9.32
C MET A 68 4.43 18.79 8.27
N ARG A 69 5.65 19.13 8.69
CA ARG A 69 6.77 19.30 7.76
C ARG A 69 7.14 17.99 7.07
N ALA A 70 7.20 16.89 7.82
CA ALA A 70 7.48 15.57 7.26
C ALA A 70 6.41 15.16 6.24
N LEU A 71 5.13 15.30 6.59
CA LEU A 71 4.01 15.03 5.69
C LEU A 71 4.10 15.84 4.38
N LYS A 72 4.33 17.16 4.50
CA LYS A 72 4.46 18.05 3.34
C LYS A 72 5.63 17.65 2.45
N ASN A 73 6.78 17.32 3.04
CA ASN A 73 7.95 16.87 2.29
C ASN A 73 7.66 15.58 1.52
N SER A 74 7.05 14.58 2.16
CA SER A 74 6.66 13.34 1.48
C SER A 74 5.66 13.58 0.34
N MET A 75 4.66 14.44 0.56
CA MET A 75 3.66 14.79 -0.46
C MET A 75 4.25 15.51 -1.67
N ILE A 76 5.38 16.21 -1.53
CA ILE A 76 6.06 16.88 -2.65
C ILE A 76 7.06 15.91 -3.32
N VAL A 77 7.88 15.23 -2.52
CA VAL A 77 9.00 14.42 -3.01
C VAL A 77 8.49 13.14 -3.69
N ALA A 78 7.52 12.44 -3.11
CA ALA A 78 7.04 11.17 -3.66
C ALA A 78 6.46 11.28 -5.09
N PRO A 79 5.54 12.21 -5.39
CA PRO A 79 5.02 12.34 -6.76
C PRO A 79 6.07 12.89 -7.72
N ALA A 80 6.91 13.84 -7.30
CA ALA A 80 7.98 14.35 -8.16
C ALA A 80 8.96 13.23 -8.55
N ALA A 81 9.39 12.42 -7.58
CA ALA A 81 10.25 11.27 -7.83
C ALA A 81 9.56 10.23 -8.74
N THR A 82 8.28 9.97 -8.53
CA THR A 82 7.49 9.02 -9.34
C THR A 82 7.42 9.48 -10.80
N LEU A 83 7.09 10.75 -11.04
CA LEU A 83 6.99 11.30 -12.40
C LEU A 83 8.33 11.28 -13.13
N LEU A 84 9.41 11.67 -12.45
CA LEU A 84 10.76 11.63 -13.01
C LEU A 84 11.20 10.19 -13.31
N ALA A 85 10.99 9.26 -12.38
CA ALA A 85 11.33 7.86 -12.55
C ALA A 85 10.55 7.22 -13.70
N MET A 86 9.24 7.48 -13.79
CA MET A 86 8.41 7.00 -14.91
C MET A 86 8.87 7.60 -16.24
N GLY A 87 9.15 8.91 -16.27
CA GLY A 87 9.61 9.60 -17.47
C GLY A 87 10.94 9.05 -17.98
N PHE A 88 11.97 9.03 -17.12
CA PHE A 88 13.28 8.50 -17.49
C PHE A 88 13.26 6.99 -17.76
N GLY A 89 12.50 6.22 -16.99
CA GLY A 89 12.33 4.78 -17.21
C GLY A 89 11.69 4.47 -18.57
N THR A 90 10.68 5.24 -18.96
CA THR A 90 10.02 5.08 -20.27
C THR A 90 10.97 5.46 -21.41
N LEU A 91 11.70 6.59 -21.29
CA LEU A 91 12.69 7.00 -22.29
C LEU A 91 13.81 5.98 -22.43
N ALA A 92 14.32 5.44 -21.33
CA ALA A 92 15.33 4.38 -21.33
C ALA A 92 14.81 3.10 -22.00
N ALA A 93 13.58 2.67 -21.70
CA ALA A 93 12.95 1.51 -22.31
C ALA A 93 12.79 1.68 -23.84
N ILE A 94 12.38 2.87 -24.30
CA ILE A 94 12.29 3.17 -25.74
C ILE A 94 13.69 3.14 -26.39
N GLY A 95 14.68 3.75 -25.75
CA GLY A 95 16.07 3.76 -26.24
C GLY A 95 16.66 2.35 -26.36
N LEU A 96 16.44 1.49 -25.37
CA LEU A 96 16.90 0.10 -25.38
C LEU A 96 16.19 -0.73 -26.46
N THR A 97 14.86 -0.58 -26.60
CA THR A 97 14.10 -1.37 -27.57
C THR A 97 14.39 -0.96 -29.02
N ARG A 98 14.50 0.35 -29.31
CA ARG A 98 14.60 0.87 -30.68
C ARG A 98 16.00 1.26 -31.13
N GLY A 99 16.92 1.56 -30.21
CA GLY A 99 18.30 1.93 -30.55
C GLY A 99 19.18 0.71 -30.84
N ASN A 100 20.19 0.86 -31.69
CA ASN A 100 21.27 -0.12 -31.85
C ASN A 100 22.59 0.58 -31.48
N PHE A 101 23.15 0.23 -30.32
CA PHE A 101 24.39 0.79 -29.79
C PHE A 101 25.18 -0.28 -29.02
N PRO A 102 26.52 -0.17 -28.95
CA PRO A 102 27.35 -1.12 -28.20
C PRO A 102 27.02 -1.05 -26.70
N GLY A 103 26.72 -2.21 -26.08
CA GLY A 103 26.28 -2.31 -24.67
C GLY A 103 24.78 -2.60 -24.48
N LYS A 104 24.00 -2.66 -25.57
CA LYS A 104 22.67 -3.27 -25.59
C LYS A 104 22.82 -4.79 -25.48
N ALA A 105 22.28 -5.40 -24.41
CA ALA A 105 22.26 -6.85 -24.21
C ALA A 105 21.40 -7.57 -25.25
#